data_AF-A0AA45B9D5-F1
#
_entry.id   AF-A0AA45B9D5-F1
#
_cell.length_a   1.000
_cell.length_b   1.000
_cell.length_c   1.000
_cell.angle_alpha   90.00
_cell.angle_beta   90.00
_cell.angle_gamma   90.00
#
_symmetry.space_group_name_H-M   'P 1'
#
loop_
_entity.id
_entity.type
_entity.pdbx_description
1 polymer ?
#
loop_
_entity_poly.entity_id
_entity_poly.type
_entity_poly.pdbx_seq_one_letter_code
_entity_poly.pdbx_strand_id
1 'polypeptide(L)' 'MPEIELTFTEQEAELLERVRQQEGLATIQQAAEWLVKRRLRNGARRLTGRNRALYAVTNSRN' A
#
# COMPACT_ATOMS: atom_id res chain seq x y z
N MET A 1 -6.74 9.72 -9.75
CA MET A 1 -6.20 10.33 -8.51
C MET A 1 -5.71 11.72 -8.88
N PRO A 2 -5.78 12.71 -7.97
CA PRO A 2 -5.15 14.00 -8.24
C PRO A 2 -3.66 13.79 -8.55
N GLU A 3 -3.16 14.50 -9.55
CA GLU A 3 -1.73 14.53 -9.84
C GLU A 3 -1.03 15.35 -8.76
N ILE A 4 -0.06 14.72 -8.11
CA ILE A 4 0.78 15.34 -7.07
C ILE A 4 2.21 15.18 -7.55
N GLU A 5 2.92 16.30 -7.69
CA GLU A 5 4.35 16.26 -7.97
C GLU A 5 5.11 15.93 -6.69
N LEU A 6 5.94 14.90 -6.77
CA LEU A 6 6.84 14.49 -5.69
C LEU A 6 8.27 14.71 -6.17
N THR A 7 8.98 15.60 -5.48
CA THR A 7 10.40 15.80 -5.69
C THR A 7 11.16 14.86 -4.76
N PHE A 8 12.12 14.13 -5.32
CA PHE A 8 12.97 13.22 -4.56
C PHE A 8 14.41 13.73 -4.58
N THR A 9 15.09 13.58 -3.45
CA THR A 9 16.55 13.63 -3.41
C THR A 9 17.15 12.50 -4.24
N GLU A 10 18.43 12.61 -4.61
CA GLU A 10 19.13 11.58 -5.37
C GLU A 10 19.14 10.23 -4.62
N GLN A 11 19.36 10.27 -3.30
CA GLN A 11 19.37 9.08 -2.45
C GLN A 11 17.98 8.42 -2.38
N GLU A 12 16.91 9.21 -2.33
CA GLU A 12 15.54 8.69 -2.39
C GLU A 12 15.22 8.10 -3.76
N ALA A 13 15.68 8.72 -4.85
CA ALA A 13 15.53 8.20 -6.20
C ALA A 13 16.23 6.84 -6.38
N GLU A 14 17.43 6.65 -5.83
CA GLU A 14 18.14 5.36 -5.84
C GLU A 14 17.40 4.26 -5.07
N LEU A 15 16.78 4.61 -3.93
CA LEU A 15 15.94 3.68 -3.18
C LEU A 15 14.70 3.28 -3.98
N LEU A 16 14.04 4.25 -4.61
CA LEU A 16 12.86 4.01 -5.44
C LEU A 16 13.20 3.20 -6.69
N GLU A 17 14.37 3.41 -7.29
CA GLU A 17 14.82 2.62 -8.45
C GLU A 17 15.03 1.15 -8.09
N ARG A 18 15.60 0.87 -6.91
CA ARG A 18 15.69 -0.51 -6.39
C ARG A 18 14.32 -1.16 -6.22
N VAL A 19 13.35 -0.42 -5.68
CA VAL A 19 11.96 -0.91 -5.53
C VAL A 19 11.31 -1.12 -6.90
N ARG A 20 11.53 -0.20 -7.85
CA ARG A 20 11.02 -0.30 -9.22
C ARG A 20 11.45 -1.60 -9.88
N GLN A 21 12.73 -1.93 -9.77
CA GLN A 21 13.29 -3.17 -10.33
C GLN A 21 12.77 -4.42 -9.60
N GLN A 22 12.70 -4.39 -8.27
CA GLN A 22 12.21 -5.52 -7.46
C GLN A 22 10.75 -5.89 -7.75
N GLU A 23 9.91 -4.88 -7.95
CA GLU A 23 8.47 -5.06 -8.15
C GLU A 23 8.07 -5.04 -9.63
N GLY A 24 9.03 -4.93 -10.55
CA GLY A 24 8.80 -4.94 -12.00
C GLY A 24 8.00 -3.75 -12.53
N LEU A 25 8.20 -2.55 -11.95
CA LEU A 25 7.44 -1.35 -12.28
C LEU A 25 8.08 -0.56 -13.43
N ALA A 26 7.27 0.21 -14.16
CA ALA A 26 7.73 0.93 -15.34
C ALA A 26 8.49 2.21 -14.99
N THR A 27 8.09 2.91 -13.92
CA THR A 27 8.64 4.22 -13.55
C THR A 27 8.93 4.36 -12.06
N ILE A 28 9.79 5.30 -11.71
CA ILE A 28 10.10 5.67 -10.31
C ILE A 28 8.84 6.17 -9.59
N GLN A 29 7.97 6.92 -10.29
CA GLN A 29 6.69 7.40 -9.76
C GLN A 29 5.78 6.23 -9.38
N GLN A 30 5.73 5.17 -10.20
CA GLN A 30 4.97 3.96 -9.85
C GLN A 30 5.55 3.27 -8.62
N ALA A 31 6.87 3.26 -8.43
CA ALA A 31 7.50 2.71 -7.23
C ALA A 31 7.11 3.51 -5.97
N ALA A 32 7.09 4.84 -6.05
CA ALA A 32 6.64 5.69 -4.95
C ALA A 32 5.17 5.43 -4.60
N GLU A 33 4.29 5.40 -5.61
CA GLU A 33 2.87 5.10 -5.44
C GLU A 33 2.67 3.70 -4.81
N TRP A 34 3.43 2.71 -5.29
CA TRP A 34 3.34 1.34 -4.82
C TRP A 34 3.73 1.23 -3.33
N LEU A 35 4.81 1.91 -2.90
CA LEU A 35 5.24 1.93 -1.50
C LEU A 35 4.17 2.55 -0.59
N VAL A 36 3.58 3.68 -0.98
CA VAL A 36 2.51 4.33 -0.24
C VAL A 36 1.31 3.38 -0.12
N LYS A 37 0.85 2.78 -1.23
CA LYS A 37 -0.25 1.80 -1.23
C LYS A 37 0.08 0.58 -0.36
N ARG A 38 1.32 0.09 -0.36
CA ARG A 38 1.76 -1.04 0.46
C ARG A 38 1.72 -0.68 1.95
N ARG A 39 2.23 0.50 2.33
CA ARG A 39 2.19 1.01 3.71
C ARG A 39 0.75 1.13 4.20
N LEU A 40 -0.14 1.74 3.41
CA LEU A 40 -1.55 1.91 3.76
C LEU A 40 -2.26 0.57 3.94
N ARG A 41 -2.08 -0.39 3.01
CA ARG A 41 -2.64 -1.74 3.13
C ARG A 41 -2.17 -2.45 4.41
N ASN A 42 -0.88 -2.33 4.74
CA ASN A 42 -0.31 -2.92 5.96
C ASN A 42 -0.83 -2.21 7.22
N GLY A 43 -0.97 -0.89 7.20
CA GLY A 43 -1.55 -0.11 8.30
C GLY A 43 -3.00 -0.45 8.56
N ALA A 44 -3.83 -0.51 7.50
CA ALA A 44 -5.22 -0.92 7.58
C ALA A 44 -5.35 -2.31 8.19
N ARG A 45 -4.58 -3.29 7.71
CA ARG A 45 -4.53 -4.66 8.29
C ARG A 45 -4.18 -4.69 9.78
N ARG A 46 -3.32 -3.78 10.25
CA ARG A 46 -2.98 -3.66 11.68
C ARG A 46 -4.13 -3.07 12.50
N LEU A 47 -4.80 -2.04 11.97
CA LEU A 47 -5.88 -1.35 12.67
C LEU A 47 -7.16 -2.19 12.75
N THR A 48 -7.57 -2.84 11.65
CA THR A 48 -8.82 -3.61 11.59
C THR A 48 -8.66 -5.07 12.02
N GLY A 49 -7.44 -5.49 12.32
CA GLY A 49 -7.08 -6.90 12.50
C GLY A 49 -7.00 -7.67 11.17
N ARG A 50 -6.30 -8.81 11.20
CA ARG A 50 -6.09 -9.71 10.06
C ARG A 50 -7.43 -10.26 9.57
N ASN A 51 -7.83 -9.92 8.33
CA ASN A 51 -8.97 -10.48 7.56
C ASN A 51 -9.97 -11.23 8.45
N ARG A 52 -10.69 -10.51 9.32
CA ARG A 52 -11.72 -11.13 10.14
C ARG A 52 -12.85 -11.46 9.17
N ALA A 53 -13.04 -12.73 8.86
CA ALA A 53 -14.24 -13.18 8.18
C ALA A 53 -15.44 -12.70 9.00
N LEU A 54 -16.31 -11.93 8.37
CA LEU A 54 -17.56 -11.50 8.99
C LEU A 54 -18.51 -12.70 8.90
N TYR A 55 -18.82 -13.30 10.04
CA TYR A 55 -19.82 -14.35 10.13
C TYR A 55 -21.17 -13.72 10.42
N ALA A 56 -22.19 -14.12 9.66
CA ALA A 56 -23.56 -13.74 9.95
C ALA A 56 -23.96 -14.31 11.31
N VAL A 57 -24.33 -13.45 12.26
CA VAL A 57 -24.90 -13.88 13.54
C VAL A 57 -26.38 -14.13 13.30
N THR A 58 -26.80 -15.40 13.26
CA THR A 58 -28.22 -15.75 13.24
C THR A 58 -28.76 -15.57 14.66
N ASN A 59 -29.52 -14.50 14.88
CA ASN A 59 -30.20 -14.28 16.16
C ASN A 59 -31.44 -15.18 16.24
N SER A 60 -31.25 -16.45 16.59
CA SER A 60 -32.35 -17.35 16.93
C SER A 60 -32.81 -17.02 18.35
N ARG A 61 -33.82 -16.15 18.48
CA ARG A 61 -34.55 -15.98 19.74
C ARG A 61 -35.45 -17.21 19.93
N ASN A 62 -35.25 -17.91 21.05
CA ASN A 62 -36.24 -18.82 21.63
C ASN A 62 -37.33 -18.02 22.34
#